data_AF-A0A095SM90-F1
#
_entry.id   AF-A0A095SM90-F1
#
_cell.length_a   1.000
_cell.length_b   1.000
_cell.length_c   1.000
_cell.angle_alpha   90.00
_cell.angle_beta   90.00
_cell.angle_gamma   90.00
#
_symmetry.space_group_name_H-M   'P 1'
#
loop_
_entity.id
_entity.type
_entity.pdbx_description
1 polymer ?
#
loop_
_entity_poly.entity_id
_entity_poly.type
_entity_poly.pdbx_seq_one_letter_code
_entity_poly.pdbx_strand_id
1 'polypeptide(L)'
;MSDTRASKASPLEGKRAALKLSPARQVVFAVLALVFLGLQARLWFGEGSVRHVASLKDDVAELKQANAKLAERNRLMAADVKDLKQGTEAVEEIARKDLGMIRKGETFFLILEQPGSTE
;
A
#
# COMPACT_ATOMS: atom_id res chain seq x y z
N MET A 1 71.55 46.95 36.51
CA MET A 1 71.04 45.57 36.47
C MET A 1 69.60 45.58 37.00
N SER A 2 68.60 45.70 36.12
CA SER A 2 67.87 44.60 35.47
C SER A 2 66.96 43.87 36.48
N ASP A 3 65.72 44.35 36.63
CA ASP A 3 64.49 43.78 36.03
C ASP A 3 63.96 42.57 36.81
N THR A 4 62.84 42.70 37.50
CA THR A 4 61.46 42.60 36.97
C THR A 4 61.11 41.19 36.48
N ARG A 5 60.01 40.66 37.05
CA ARG A 5 59.19 39.51 36.61
C ARG A 5 59.79 38.11 36.78
N ALA A 6 59.22 37.40 37.75
CA ALA A 6 58.33 36.29 37.41
C ALA A 6 57.39 35.98 38.58
N SER A 7 56.30 36.75 38.64
CA SER A 7 55.03 36.20 39.09
C SER A 7 54.69 35.02 38.18
N LYS A 8 54.55 33.84 38.75
CA LYS A 8 53.87 32.70 38.12
C LYS A 8 52.95 32.14 39.19
N ALA A 9 51.75 32.70 39.29
CA ALA A 9 50.54 32.12 38.70
C ALA A 9 50.32 30.66 39.16
N SER A 10 49.33 30.51 40.04
CA SER A 10 48.49 29.34 40.36
C SER A 10 48.20 28.45 39.12
N PRO A 11 47.71 27.18 39.21
CA PRO A 11 46.58 26.83 40.08
C PRO A 11 46.40 25.34 40.51
N LEU A 12 45.63 25.17 41.59
CA LEU A 12 44.59 24.13 41.72
C LEU A 12 44.86 22.77 41.05
N GLU A 13 45.86 22.02 41.49
CA GLU A 13 45.87 20.58 41.25
C GLU A 13 44.96 19.92 42.29
N GLY A 14 43.65 20.14 42.11
CA GLY A 14 42.66 19.20 42.61
C GLY A 14 43.07 17.84 42.08
N LYS A 15 43.52 16.95 42.98
CA LYS A 15 43.75 15.55 42.68
C LYS A 15 42.49 15.04 42.00
N ARG A 16 42.52 15.01 40.67
CA ARG A 16 41.56 14.27 39.87
C ARG A 16 41.81 12.84 40.31
N ALA A 17 41.05 12.39 41.29
CA ALA A 17 40.78 11.00 41.50
C ALA A 17 40.12 10.56 40.20
N ALA A 18 40.96 10.28 39.19
CA ALA A 18 40.62 9.40 38.11
C ALA A 18 40.32 8.10 38.85
N LEU A 19 39.04 7.91 39.20
CA LEU A 19 38.53 6.68 39.77
C LEU A 19 39.17 5.60 38.93
N LYS A 20 40.13 4.86 39.49
CA LYS A 20 40.79 3.76 38.80
C LYS A 20 39.66 2.81 38.46
N LEU A 21 39.17 2.89 37.22
CA LEU A 21 38.11 2.04 36.73
C LEU A 21 38.68 0.64 36.82
N SER A 22 38.16 -0.15 37.76
CA SER A 22 38.56 -1.55 37.87
C SER A 22 38.46 -2.19 36.48
N PRO A 23 39.47 -2.98 36.06
CA PRO A 23 39.44 -3.63 34.74
C PRO A 23 38.15 -4.43 34.54
N ALA A 24 37.58 -4.98 35.62
CA ALA A 24 36.29 -5.65 35.61
C ALA A 24 35.13 -4.75 35.13
N ARG A 25 35.10 -3.48 35.54
CA ARG A 25 34.08 -2.51 35.12
C ARG A 25 34.19 -2.18 33.63
N GLN A 26 35.42 -2.04 33.12
CA GLN A 26 35.66 -1.80 31.70
C GLN A 26 35.24 -2.98 30.83
N VAL A 27 35.48 -4.21 31.29
CA VAL A 27 35.02 -5.43 30.61
C VAL A 27 33.49 -5.48 30.56
N VAL A 28 32.80 -5.19 31.67
CA VAL A 28 31.33 -5.16 31.72
C VAL A 28 30.77 -4.12 30.74
N PHE A 29 31.34 -2.91 30.70
CA PHE A 29 30.93 -1.88 29.74
C PHE A 29 31.21 -2.28 28.28
N ALA A 30 32.33 -2.94 28.01
CA ALA A 30 32.65 -3.42 26.66
C ALA A 30 31.65 -4.50 26.20
N VAL A 31 31.28 -5.43 27.08
CA VAL A 31 30.26 -6.45 26.79
C VAL A 31 28.90 -5.80 26.55
N LEU A 32 28.48 -4.86 27.40
CA LEU A 32 27.23 -4.11 27.22
C LEU A 32 27.22 -3.32 25.91
N ALA A 33 28.33 -2.66 25.55
CA ALA A 33 28.46 -1.94 24.29
C ALA A 33 28.37 -2.89 23.08
N LEU A 34 28.98 -4.08 23.17
CA LEU A 34 28.93 -5.09 22.12
C LEU A 34 27.49 -5.64 21.92
N VAL A 35 26.79 -5.93 23.02
CA VAL A 35 25.37 -6.35 22.98
C VAL A 35 24.50 -5.23 22.42
N PHE A 36 24.72 -3.98 22.84
CA PHE A 36 23.99 -2.83 22.35
C PHE A 36 24.20 -2.63 20.83
N LEU A 37 25.44 -2.69 20.36
CA LEU A 37 25.77 -2.64 18.92
C LEU A 37 25.11 -3.77 18.14
N GLY A 38 25.11 -4.99 18.68
CA GLY A 38 24.40 -6.13 18.08
C GLY A 38 22.89 -5.91 17.98
N LEU A 39 22.28 -5.31 19.01
CA LEU A 39 20.87 -4.93 18.99
C LEU A 39 20.58 -3.80 17.99
N GLN A 40 21.44 -2.78 17.90
CA GLN A 40 21.31 -1.71 16.91
C GLN A 40 21.42 -2.27 15.48
N ALA A 41 22.38 -3.17 15.24
CA ALA A 41 22.51 -3.87 13.97
C ALA A 41 21.26 -4.74 13.69
N ARG A 42 20.75 -5.48 14.68
CA ARG A 42 19.50 -6.24 14.52
C ARG A 42 18.30 -5.33 14.26
N LEU A 43 18.26 -4.11 14.78
CA LEU A 43 17.20 -3.16 14.47
C LEU A 43 17.30 -2.65 13.02
N TRP A 44 18.52 -2.49 12.51
CA TRP A 44 18.79 -2.06 11.14
C TRP A 44 18.81 -3.21 10.11
N PHE A 45 18.83 -4.48 10.53
CA PHE A 45 18.90 -5.63 9.62
C PHE A 45 17.95 -6.79 9.94
N GLY A 46 17.18 -6.73 11.03
CA GLY A 46 16.22 -7.76 11.44
C GLY A 46 14.91 -7.69 10.66
N GLU A 47 14.05 -8.70 10.83
CA GLU A 47 12.79 -8.99 10.08
C GLU A 47 11.74 -7.85 10.02
N GLY A 48 12.01 -6.67 10.57
CA GLY A 48 11.20 -5.44 10.44
C GLY A 48 12.01 -4.19 10.07
N SER A 49 13.25 -4.36 9.59
CA SER A 49 14.14 -3.26 9.22
C SER A 49 13.65 -2.51 7.97
N VAL A 50 13.93 -1.20 7.94
CA VAL A 50 13.64 -0.20 6.90
C VAL A 50 13.84 -0.71 5.46
N ARG A 51 14.74 -1.68 5.23
CA ARG A 51 14.95 -2.30 3.92
C ARG A 51 13.82 -3.23 3.46
N HIS A 52 13.20 -3.98 4.37
CA HIS A 52 12.10 -4.90 4.03
C HIS A 52 10.77 -4.16 3.87
N VAL A 53 10.55 -3.10 4.66
CA VAL A 53 9.40 -2.21 4.47
C VAL A 53 9.53 -1.40 3.18
N ALA A 54 10.75 -1.03 2.76
CA ALA A 54 10.95 -0.36 1.48
C ALA A 54 10.59 -1.27 0.29
N SER A 55 11.06 -2.53 0.28
CA SER A 55 10.72 -3.46 -0.81
C SER A 55 9.24 -3.80 -0.86
N LEU A 56 8.60 -4.07 0.29
CA LEU A 56 7.16 -4.34 0.33
C LEU A 56 6.32 -3.12 -0.08
N LYS A 57 6.82 -1.90 0.13
CA LYS A 57 6.12 -0.67 -0.27
C LYS A 57 6.23 -0.43 -1.78
N ASP A 58 7.34 -0.81 -2.39
CA ASP A 58 7.54 -0.75 -3.84
C ASP A 58 6.66 -1.80 -4.56
N ASP A 59 6.60 -3.03 -4.04
CA ASP A 59 5.73 -4.09 -4.58
C ASP A 59 4.23 -3.69 -4.49
N VAL A 60 3.81 -3.05 -3.39
CA VAL A 60 2.44 -2.55 -3.23
C VAL A 60 2.13 -1.40 -4.20
N ALA A 61 3.12 -0.59 -4.57
CA ALA A 61 2.94 0.48 -5.55
C ALA A 61 2.72 -0.08 -6.96
N GLU A 62 3.48 -1.09 -7.36
CA GLU A 62 3.34 -1.76 -8.65
C GLU A 62 1.99 -2.48 -8.78
N LEU A 63 1.58 -3.23 -7.74
CA LEU A 63 0.27 -3.91 -7.73
C LEU A 63 -0.91 -2.94 -7.80
N LYS A 64 -0.81 -1.76 -7.16
CA LYS A 64 -1.85 -0.73 -7.25
C LYS A 64 -1.97 -0.15 -8.66
N GLN A 65 -0.85 0.08 -9.34
CA GLN A 65 -0.85 0.60 -10.70
C GLN A 65 -1.43 -0.41 -11.69
N ALA A 66 -1.08 -1.69 -11.55
CA ALA A 66 -1.66 -2.77 -12.34
C ALA A 66 -3.17 -2.88 -12.14
N ASN A 67 -3.64 -2.87 -10.88
CA ASN A 67 -5.07 -2.92 -10.55
C ASN A 67 -5.84 -1.71 -11.11
N ALA A 68 -5.27 -0.51 -11.06
CA ALA A 68 -5.90 0.68 -11.64
C ALA A 68 -6.11 0.53 -13.16
N LYS A 69 -5.11 0.00 -13.88
CA LYS A 69 -5.22 -0.28 -15.32
C LYS A 69 -6.27 -1.35 -15.64
N LEU A 70 -6.36 -2.39 -14.82
CA LEU A 70 -7.38 -3.44 -14.95
C LEU A 70 -8.78 -2.89 -14.67
N ALA A 71 -8.94 -2.04 -13.66
CA ALA A 71 -10.22 -1.40 -13.34
C ALA A 71 -10.73 -0.48 -14.48
N GLU A 72 -9.84 0.30 -15.09
CA GLU A 72 -10.16 1.15 -16.25
C GLU A 72 -10.69 0.30 -17.42
N ARG A 73 -9.99 -0.78 -17.77
CA ARG A 73 -10.38 -1.71 -18.84
C ARG A 73 -11.70 -2.40 -18.55
N ASN A 74 -11.91 -2.87 -17.31
CA ASN A 74 -13.17 -3.46 -16.90
C ASN A 74 -14.32 -2.46 -16.99
N ARG A 75 -14.10 -1.18 -16.65
CA ARG A 75 -15.12 -0.14 -16.78
C ARG A 75 -15.53 0.07 -18.23
N LEU A 76 -14.56 0.11 -19.14
CA LEU A 76 -14.82 0.22 -20.58
C LEU A 76 -15.56 -1.02 -21.11
N MET A 77 -15.08 -2.22 -20.81
CA MET A 77 -15.74 -3.46 -21.23
C MET A 77 -17.15 -3.60 -20.65
N ALA A 78 -17.38 -3.15 -19.42
CA ALA A 78 -18.71 -3.14 -18.83
C ALA A 78 -19.66 -2.16 -19.53
N ALA A 79 -19.14 -1.01 -19.99
CA ALA A 79 -19.89 -0.07 -20.81
C ALA A 79 -20.22 -0.68 -22.18
N ASP A 80 -19.24 -1.29 -22.85
CA ASP A 80 -19.45 -1.96 -24.15
C ASP A 80 -20.50 -3.08 -24.05
N VAL A 81 -20.44 -3.90 -22.99
CA VAL A 81 -21.44 -4.95 -22.76
C VAL A 81 -22.83 -4.36 -22.51
N LYS A 82 -22.91 -3.24 -21.81
CA LYS A 82 -24.18 -2.55 -21.56
C LYS A 82 -24.77 -2.00 -22.86
N ASP A 83 -23.95 -1.35 -23.68
CA ASP A 83 -24.38 -0.79 -24.96
C ASP A 83 -24.81 -1.90 -25.94
N LEU A 84 -24.05 -3.00 -26.01
CA LEU A 84 -24.42 -4.16 -26.82
C LEU A 84 -25.75 -4.78 -26.38
N LYS A 85 -26.00 -4.92 -25.08
CA LYS A 85 -27.27 -5.42 -24.54
C LYS A 85 -28.44 -4.50 -24.86
N GLN A 86 -28.28 -3.18 -24.64
CA GLN A 86 -29.32 -2.21 -24.96
C GLN A 86 -29.63 -2.17 -26.46
N GLY A 87 -28.60 -2.26 -27.31
CA GLY A 87 -28.78 -2.35 -28.75
C GLY A 87 -29.51 -3.62 -29.20
N THR A 88 -29.22 -4.77 -28.58
CA THR A 88 -29.92 -6.03 -28.92
C THR A 88 -31.35 -6.06 -28.41
N GLU A 89 -31.61 -5.51 -27.21
CA GLU A 89 -32.97 -5.38 -26.68
C GLU A 89 -33.85 -4.48 -27.56
N ALA A 90 -33.31 -3.36 -28.04
CA ALA A 90 -34.03 -2.48 -28.96
C ALA A 90 -34.35 -3.15 -30.31
N VAL A 91 -33.41 -3.93 -30.85
CA VAL A 91 -33.63 -4.71 -32.09
C VAL A 91 -34.66 -5.82 -31.88
N GLU A 92 -34.63 -6.50 -30.72
CA GLU A 92 -35.61 -7.53 -30.36
C GLU A 92 -37.02 -6.95 -30.20
N GLU A 93 -37.14 -5.75 -29.63
CA GLU A 93 -38.41 -5.05 -29.50
C GLU A 93 -39.03 -4.74 -30.88
N ILE A 94 -38.24 -4.22 -31.82
CA ILE A 94 -38.69 -3.97 -33.20
C ILE A 94 -39.08 -5.28 -33.90
N ALA A 95 -38.25 -6.32 -33.78
CA ALA A 95 -38.52 -7.62 -34.39
C ALA A 95 -39.84 -8.24 -33.88
N ARG A 96 -40.15 -8.07 -32.59
CA ARG A 96 -41.39 -8.58 -31.98
C ARG A 96 -42.61 -7.71 -32.29
N LYS A 97 -42.48 -6.38 -32.22
CA LYS A 97 -43.60 -5.44 -32.40
C LYS A 97 -43.97 -5.22 -33.85
N ASP A 98 -42.98 -5.02 -34.72
CA ASP A 98 -43.23 -4.56 -36.09
C ASP A 98 -43.22 -5.71 -37.09
N LEU A 99 -42.37 -6.72 -36.87
CA LEU A 99 -42.22 -7.86 -37.77
C LEU A 99 -42.95 -9.12 -37.29
N GLY A 100 -43.49 -9.11 -36.07
CA GLY A 100 -44.14 -10.28 -35.47
C GLY A 100 -43.23 -11.51 -35.37
N MET A 101 -41.91 -11.30 -35.37
CA MET A 101 -40.94 -12.38 -35.34
C MET A 101 -40.88 -12.99 -33.94
N ILE A 102 -41.03 -14.31 -33.86
CA ILE A 102 -40.97 -15.09 -32.63
C ILE A 102 -39.71 -15.96 -32.61
N ARG A 103 -39.12 -16.15 -31.44
CA ARG A 103 -37.89 -16.95 -31.31
C ARG A 103 -38.21 -18.43 -31.50
N LYS A 104 -37.27 -19.23 -32.03
CA LYS A 104 -37.44 -20.68 -32.15
C LYS A 104 -37.68 -21.31 -30.77
N GLY A 105 -38.81 -21.97 -30.59
CA GLY A 105 -39.20 -22.63 -29.34
C GLY A 105 -40.08 -21.79 -28.39
N GLU A 106 -40.49 -20.57 -28.79
CA GLU A 106 -41.44 -19.76 -28.03
C GLU A 106 -42.89 -20.01 -28.52
N THR A 107 -43.85 -20.06 -27.60
CA THR A 107 -45.29 -20.14 -27.91
C THR A 107 -45.91 -18.75 -27.84
N PHE A 108 -46.40 -18.24 -28.97
CA PHE A 108 -47.04 -16.93 -29.06
C PHE A 108 -48.54 -17.03 -28.81
N PHE A 109 -49.05 -16.24 -27.85
CA PHE A 109 -50.48 -16.15 -27.56
C PHE A 109 -51.02 -14.81 -28.07
N LEU A 110 -51.88 -14.86 -29.09
CA LEU A 110 -52.64 -13.70 -29.54
C LEU A 110 -54.01 -13.71 -28.87
N ILE A 111 -54.28 -12.74 -28.01
CA ILE A 111 -55.59 -12.58 -27.38
C ILE A 111 -56.47 -11.85 -28.38
N LEU A 112 -57.39 -12.57 -29.01
CA LEU A 112 -58.46 -11.95 -29.79
C LEU A 112 -59.55 -11.56 -28.79
N GLU A 113 -59.79 -10.26 -28.64
CA GLU A 113 -61.03 -9.79 -27.99
C GLU A 113 -62.18 -10.32 -28.84
N GLN A 114 -62.93 -11.27 -28.28
CA GLN A 114 -64.18 -11.69 -28.90
C GLN A 114 -65.05 -10.44 -29.03
N PRO A 115 -65.55 -10.11 -30.23
CA PRO A 115 -66.45 -8.99 -30.39
C PRO A 115 -67.63 -9.28 -29.47
N GLY A 116 -67.72 -8.48 -28.40
CA GLY A 116 -68.81 -8.55 -27.45
C GLY A 116 -70.10 -8.50 -28.25
N SER A 117 -70.87 -9.57 -28.12
CA SER A 117 -72.31 -9.61 -28.32
C SER A 117 -72.92 -8.37 -27.66
N THR A 118 -73.02 -7.30 -28.44
CA THR A 118 -73.85 -6.15 -28.11
C THR A 118 -75.17 -6.48 -28.79
N GLU A 119 -76.09 -7.06 -28.00
CA GLU A 119 -77.52 -7.00 -28.31
C GLU A 119 -77.98 -5.54 -28.45
#